data_AF-A0A3N9NFR9-F1
#
_entry.id   AF-A0A3N9NFR9-F1
#
_cell.length_a   1.000
_cell.length_b   1.000
_cell.length_c   1.000
_cell.angle_alpha   90.00
_cell.angle_beta   90.00
_cell.angle_gamma   90.00
#
_symmetry.space_group_name_H-M   'P 1'
#
loop_
_entity.id
_entity.type
_entity.pdbx_description
1 polymer ?
#
loop_
_entity_poly.entity_id
_entity_poly.type
_entity_poly.pdbx_seq_one_letter_code
_entity_poly.pdbx_strand_id
1 'polypeptide(L)'
;MKRIFTLYKNAYSGLPRQVWELAVVQFINRAGSMVIVYLMLYLTQDIGISVAAAGRIISVYGIGAIFGTLLGGYLTDEIGPVRVQLFSLAGAGLVFISLSFVTNIWGITILTFLLALIAEAFRPANSTATADVSPPELRPRAFALLRLAINLGFTIGPVVGGLLARRNYALLFWVDGATCIAAAGYLYFIYRHDLAHIKHIPRETKAARLPWTDTIYLLVLFLLFFSGMIFFQIFNSWPLDLKQNYGFIESQIGPLMAINAIVIILFEMPLVHKLERYNPIKLIGAGAFLIAFGVGLLPFGSAYSWVAFTVVIWTIGEMLCFPLVIAFIANRSSDVNRGKYLGMFSFTFSLSMVISPSLGAWVYETYGPTTLWHSISILGIVMYSGFMIVNQLVIREKVLQTEGT
;
A
#
# COMPACT_ATOMS: atom_id res chain seq x y z
N MET A 1 13.26 19.76 -23.11
CA MET A 1 14.04 18.58 -22.67
C MET A 1 14.96 18.85 -21.49
N LYS A 2 15.92 19.81 -21.54
CA LYS A 2 16.83 20.10 -20.41
C LYS A 2 16.12 20.33 -19.06
N ARG A 3 15.02 21.10 -19.04
CA ARG A 3 14.22 21.38 -17.82
C ARG A 3 13.56 20.14 -17.20
N ILE A 4 13.12 19.19 -18.03
CA ILE A 4 12.51 17.92 -17.57
C ILE A 4 13.62 17.04 -17.00
N PHE A 5 14.73 16.88 -17.73
CA PHE A 5 15.87 16.11 -17.25
C PHE A 5 16.41 16.62 -15.91
N THR A 6 16.53 17.95 -15.74
CA THR A 6 16.92 18.57 -14.46
C THR A 6 15.89 18.30 -13.36
N LEU A 7 14.59 18.31 -13.67
CA LEU A 7 13.55 17.99 -12.70
C LEU A 7 13.66 16.55 -12.20
N TYR A 8 13.85 15.58 -13.09
CA TYR A 8 14.07 14.18 -12.71
C TYR A 8 15.36 14.04 -11.90
N LYS A 9 16.48 14.60 -12.38
CA LYS A 9 17.75 14.57 -11.63
C LYS A 9 17.57 15.11 -10.21
N ASN A 10 16.87 16.23 -10.05
CA ASN A 10 16.65 16.85 -8.75
C ASN A 10 15.70 16.03 -7.86
N ALA A 11 14.65 15.44 -8.43
CA ALA A 11 13.69 14.60 -7.71
C ALA A 11 14.35 13.38 -7.06
N TYR A 12 15.38 12.81 -7.69
CA TYR A 12 16.11 11.65 -7.16
C TYR A 12 17.42 12.02 -6.44
N SER A 13 17.84 13.29 -6.48
CA SER A 13 19.07 13.75 -5.83
C SER A 13 18.95 13.83 -4.31
N GLY A 14 20.05 13.54 -3.61
CA GLY A 14 20.16 13.66 -2.15
C GLY A 14 19.63 12.46 -1.36
N LEU A 15 18.94 11.51 -2.01
CA LEU A 15 18.47 10.30 -1.34
C LEU A 15 19.64 9.41 -0.89
N PRO A 16 19.68 8.98 0.38
CA PRO A 16 20.68 8.03 0.87
C PRO A 16 20.66 6.73 0.08
N ARG A 17 21.84 6.12 -0.09
CA ARG A 17 22.00 4.84 -0.80
C ARG A 17 21.10 3.74 -0.23
N GLN A 18 20.94 3.72 1.10
CA GLN A 18 20.11 2.76 1.82
C GLN A 18 18.64 2.79 1.38
N VAL A 19 18.12 3.97 1.01
CA VAL A 19 16.74 4.09 0.49
C VAL A 19 16.59 3.36 -0.85
N TRP A 20 17.59 3.49 -1.73
CA TRP A 20 17.60 2.77 -3.01
C TRP A 20 17.71 1.26 -2.80
N GLU A 21 18.51 0.83 -1.83
CA GLU A 21 18.66 -0.58 -1.49
C GLU A 21 17.34 -1.17 -0.99
N LEU A 22 16.62 -0.48 -0.09
CA LEU A 22 15.28 -0.86 0.35
C LEU A 22 14.25 -0.83 -0.80
N ALA A 23 14.36 0.11 -1.74
CA ALA A 23 13.52 0.14 -2.93
C ALA A 23 13.75 -1.07 -3.84
N VAL A 24 15.00 -1.53 -4.01
CA VAL A 24 15.30 -2.75 -4.76
C VAL A 24 14.72 -3.99 -4.06
N VAL A 25 14.88 -4.10 -2.73
CA VAL A 25 14.26 -5.18 -1.94
C VAL A 25 12.73 -5.19 -2.15
N GLN A 26 12.11 -4.02 -2.06
CA GLN A 26 10.68 -3.85 -2.27
C GLN A 26 10.25 -4.22 -3.69
N PHE A 27 11.03 -3.83 -4.71
CA PHE A 27 10.78 -4.18 -6.11
C PHE A 27 10.83 -5.70 -6.33
N ILE A 28 11.90 -6.37 -5.88
CA ILE A 28 12.05 -7.83 -6.03
C ILE A 28 10.88 -8.56 -5.35
N ASN A 29 10.52 -8.15 -4.13
CA ASN A 29 9.40 -8.74 -3.40
C ASN A 29 8.05 -8.51 -4.12
N ARG A 30 7.80 -7.32 -4.67
CA ARG A 30 6.52 -7.03 -5.35
C ARG A 30 6.43 -7.59 -6.76
N ALA A 31 7.57 -7.75 -7.45
CA ALA A 31 7.62 -8.42 -8.74
C ALA A 31 7.21 -9.89 -8.65
N GLY A 32 7.47 -10.56 -7.52
CA GLY A 32 6.92 -11.87 -7.19
C GLY A 32 5.83 -11.81 -6.13
N SER A 33 4.85 -10.92 -6.30
CA SER A 33 3.57 -10.98 -5.58
C SER A 33 2.45 -11.43 -6.52
N MET A 34 2.75 -12.35 -7.44
CA MET A 34 1.81 -12.76 -8.48
C MET A 34 0.72 -13.70 -7.96
N VAL A 35 1.02 -14.48 -6.91
CA VAL A 35 0.08 -15.43 -6.30
C VAL A 35 -1.18 -14.72 -5.82
N ILE A 36 -1.09 -13.52 -5.24
CA ILE A 36 -2.27 -12.79 -4.73
C ILE A 36 -3.29 -12.53 -5.84
N VAL A 37 -2.83 -12.17 -7.04
CA VAL A 37 -3.70 -11.88 -8.19
C VAL A 37 -4.36 -13.14 -8.74
N TYR A 38 -3.65 -14.27 -8.69
CA TYR A 38 -4.11 -15.54 -9.26
C TYR A 38 -4.68 -16.53 -8.24
N LEU A 39 -4.65 -16.23 -6.94
CA LEU A 39 -5.03 -17.16 -5.87
C LEU A 39 -6.48 -17.64 -6.03
N MET A 40 -7.40 -16.72 -6.36
CA MET A 40 -8.80 -17.06 -6.64
C MET A 40 -8.93 -18.05 -7.81
N LEU A 41 -8.14 -17.84 -8.88
CA LEU A 41 -8.16 -18.69 -10.07
C LEU A 41 -7.52 -20.05 -9.78
N TYR A 42 -6.41 -20.10 -9.05
CA TYR A 42 -5.81 -21.33 -8.57
C TYR A 42 -6.80 -22.18 -7.75
N LEU A 43 -7.47 -21.57 -6.77
CA LEU A 43 -8.43 -22.28 -5.92
C LEU A 43 -9.62 -22.82 -6.73
N THR A 44 -10.13 -22.05 -7.68
CA THR A 44 -11.35 -22.42 -8.42
C THR A 44 -11.08 -23.31 -9.64
N GLN A 45 -9.97 -23.11 -10.34
CA GLN A 45 -9.67 -23.80 -11.60
C GLN A 45 -8.71 -24.98 -11.43
N ASP A 46 -7.74 -24.89 -10.50
CA ASP A 46 -6.72 -25.94 -10.29
C ASP A 46 -7.14 -26.88 -9.15
N ILE A 47 -7.50 -26.32 -7.99
CA ILE A 47 -7.99 -27.11 -6.85
C ILE A 47 -9.46 -27.53 -7.07
N GLY A 48 -10.24 -26.75 -7.82
CA GLY A 48 -11.62 -27.09 -8.18
C GLY A 48 -12.66 -26.81 -7.10
N ILE A 49 -12.39 -25.91 -6.14
CA ILE A 49 -13.38 -25.53 -5.11
C ILE A 49 -14.33 -24.43 -5.61
N SER A 50 -15.51 -24.34 -4.98
CA SER A 50 -16.48 -23.29 -5.32
C SER A 50 -15.93 -21.88 -5.05
N VAL A 51 -16.43 -20.91 -5.81
CA VAL A 51 -16.14 -19.47 -5.63
C VAL A 51 -16.36 -19.02 -4.18
N ALA A 52 -17.44 -19.47 -3.55
CA ALA A 52 -17.73 -19.16 -2.15
C ALA A 52 -16.69 -19.74 -1.18
N ALA A 53 -16.21 -20.97 -1.42
CA ALA A 53 -15.17 -21.58 -0.61
C ALA A 53 -13.82 -20.88 -0.81
N ALA A 54 -13.45 -20.53 -2.06
CA ALA A 54 -12.25 -19.76 -2.37
C ALA A 54 -12.29 -18.37 -1.72
N GLY A 55 -13.44 -17.69 -1.76
CA GLY A 55 -13.67 -16.42 -1.08
C GLY A 55 -13.40 -16.51 0.43
N ARG A 56 -13.81 -17.59 1.10
CA ARG A 56 -13.50 -17.81 2.53
C ARG A 56 -12.00 -17.94 2.80
N ILE A 57 -11.25 -18.64 1.94
CA ILE A 57 -9.79 -18.76 2.07
C ILE A 57 -9.12 -17.40 1.89
N ILE A 58 -9.58 -16.59 0.94
CA ILE A 58 -9.10 -15.22 0.74
C ILE A 58 -9.45 -14.33 1.94
N SER A 59 -10.61 -14.50 2.57
CA SER A 59 -10.93 -13.80 3.83
C SER A 59 -9.96 -14.18 4.95
N VAL A 60 -9.56 -15.45 5.03
CA VAL A 60 -8.55 -15.93 5.99
C VAL A 60 -7.18 -15.28 5.73
N TYR A 61 -6.81 -15.06 4.46
CA TYR A 61 -5.64 -14.24 4.10
C TYR A 61 -5.76 -12.83 4.72
N GLY A 62 -6.90 -12.17 4.56
CA GLY A 62 -7.15 -10.83 5.13
C GLY A 62 -7.02 -10.79 6.66
N ILE A 63 -7.50 -11.82 7.36
CA ILE A 63 -7.33 -11.94 8.82
C ILE A 63 -5.85 -12.11 9.18
N GLY A 64 -5.12 -12.98 8.47
CA GLY A 64 -3.68 -13.14 8.66
C GLY A 64 -2.92 -11.84 8.42
N ALA A 65 -3.30 -11.06 7.40
CA ALA A 65 -2.71 -9.76 7.07
C ALA A 65 -2.87 -8.74 8.21
N ILE A 66 -4.05 -8.69 8.84
CA ILE A 66 -4.34 -7.84 10.00
C ILE A 66 -3.39 -8.17 11.15
N PHE A 67 -3.30 -9.44 11.54
CA PHE A 67 -2.41 -9.87 12.64
C PHE A 67 -0.94 -9.70 12.28
N GLY A 68 -0.56 -9.98 11.03
CA GLY A 68 0.81 -9.88 10.54
C GLY A 68 1.32 -8.45 10.57
N THR A 69 0.48 -7.51 10.19
CA THR A 69 0.76 -6.08 10.28
C THR A 69 0.97 -5.62 11.73
N LEU A 70 0.09 -6.03 12.66
CA LEU A 70 0.19 -5.65 14.08
C LEU A 70 1.45 -6.25 14.71
N LEU A 71 1.69 -7.54 14.46
CA LEU A 71 2.88 -8.26 14.92
C LEU A 71 4.16 -7.65 14.33
N GLY A 72 4.16 -7.33 13.04
CA GLY A 72 5.29 -6.70 12.36
C GLY A 72 5.64 -5.34 12.94
N GLY A 73 4.65 -4.52 13.26
CA GLY A 73 4.87 -3.23 13.95
C GLY A 73 5.50 -3.40 15.32
N TYR A 74 4.99 -4.33 16.13
CA TYR A 74 5.56 -4.67 17.44
C TYR A 74 6.99 -5.21 17.34
N LEU A 75 7.21 -6.25 16.53
CA LEU A 75 8.53 -6.84 16.32
C LEU A 75 9.54 -5.84 15.75
N THR A 76 9.09 -4.89 14.93
CA THR A 76 9.96 -3.85 14.39
C THR A 76 10.54 -2.98 15.49
N ASP A 77 9.72 -2.65 16.49
CA ASP A 77 10.17 -1.88 17.66
C ASP A 77 11.07 -2.72 18.59
N GLU A 78 10.81 -4.02 18.72
CA GLU A 78 11.52 -4.93 19.64
C GLU A 78 12.84 -5.50 19.11
N ILE A 79 12.92 -5.89 17.84
CA ILE A 79 14.10 -6.55 17.25
C ILE A 79 14.69 -5.80 16.06
N GLY A 80 14.09 -4.68 15.68
CA GLY A 80 14.56 -3.79 14.62
C GLY A 80 13.99 -4.12 13.24
N PRO A 81 13.83 -3.11 12.37
CA PRO A 81 13.10 -3.24 11.11
C PRO A 81 13.78 -4.17 10.09
N VAL A 82 15.11 -4.18 10.01
CA VAL A 82 15.84 -5.02 9.03
C VAL A 82 15.67 -6.51 9.35
N ARG A 83 15.71 -6.90 10.63
CA ARG A 83 15.53 -8.31 11.03
C ARG A 83 14.12 -8.80 10.74
N VAL A 84 13.10 -7.99 11.03
CA VAL A 84 11.71 -8.32 10.72
C VAL A 84 11.51 -8.50 9.22
N GLN A 85 12.09 -7.62 8.39
CA GLN A 85 12.05 -7.78 6.93
C GLN A 85 12.70 -9.09 6.47
N LEU A 86 13.87 -9.44 7.01
CA LEU A 86 14.56 -10.70 6.68
C LEU A 86 13.71 -11.93 7.02
N PHE A 87 13.18 -12.00 8.24
CA PHE A 87 12.34 -13.12 8.66
C PHE A 87 11.03 -13.19 7.87
N SER A 88 10.43 -12.03 7.60
CA SER A 88 9.21 -11.94 6.80
C SER A 88 9.44 -12.44 5.37
N LEU A 89 10.48 -11.97 4.69
CA LEU A 89 10.78 -12.36 3.31
C LEU A 89 11.19 -13.84 3.20
N ALA A 90 12.09 -14.31 4.07
CA ALA A 90 12.52 -15.71 4.06
C ALA A 90 11.37 -16.65 4.43
N GLY A 91 10.61 -16.32 5.49
CA GLY A 91 9.47 -17.10 5.95
C GLY A 91 8.34 -17.15 4.92
N ALA A 92 7.96 -16.00 4.34
CA ALA A 92 6.96 -15.96 3.27
C ALA A 92 7.41 -16.79 2.06
N GLY A 93 8.70 -16.72 1.69
CA GLY A 93 9.25 -17.51 0.61
C GLY A 93 9.12 -19.02 0.83
N LEU A 94 9.42 -19.48 2.04
CA LEU A 94 9.25 -20.89 2.43
C LEU A 94 7.78 -21.31 2.44
N VAL A 95 6.88 -20.46 2.92
CA VAL A 95 5.43 -20.75 2.93
C VAL A 95 4.86 -20.80 1.52
N PHE A 96 5.27 -19.89 0.62
CA PHE A 96 4.91 -19.95 -0.79
C PHE A 96 5.35 -21.28 -1.41
N ILE A 97 6.62 -21.68 -1.27
CA ILE A 97 7.10 -22.97 -1.81
C ILE A 97 6.32 -24.13 -1.19
N SER A 98 6.01 -24.08 0.11
CA SER A 98 5.22 -25.10 0.80
C SER A 98 3.80 -25.22 0.24
N LEU A 99 3.14 -24.11 -0.13
CA LEU A 99 1.82 -24.12 -0.76
C LEU A 99 1.79 -24.93 -2.06
N SER A 100 2.90 -25.00 -2.79
CA SER A 100 2.97 -25.77 -4.04
C SER A 100 2.80 -27.30 -3.85
N PHE A 101 3.01 -27.81 -2.63
CA PHE A 101 2.90 -29.23 -2.31
C PHE A 101 1.58 -29.61 -1.64
N VAL A 102 0.73 -28.64 -1.30
CA VAL A 102 -0.47 -28.87 -0.50
C VAL A 102 -1.72 -28.66 -1.36
N THR A 103 -2.50 -29.72 -1.53
CA THR A 103 -3.74 -29.71 -2.33
C THR A 103 -5.01 -29.80 -1.48
N ASN A 104 -4.90 -30.14 -0.19
CA ASN A 104 -6.06 -30.22 0.68
C ASN A 104 -6.46 -28.84 1.23
N ILE A 105 -7.78 -28.60 1.31
CA ILE A 105 -8.36 -27.29 1.65
C ILE A 105 -7.87 -26.77 3.01
N TRP A 106 -7.77 -27.63 4.01
CA TRP A 106 -7.35 -27.24 5.36
C TRP A 106 -5.90 -26.77 5.39
N GLY A 107 -5.00 -27.51 4.75
CA GLY A 107 -3.60 -27.14 4.60
C GLY A 107 -3.43 -25.84 3.81
N ILE A 108 -4.15 -25.68 2.71
CA ILE A 108 -4.16 -24.43 1.92
C ILE A 108 -4.64 -23.26 2.79
N THR A 109 -5.71 -23.45 3.57
CA THR A 109 -6.26 -22.40 4.45
C THR A 109 -5.25 -21.97 5.52
N ILE A 110 -4.63 -22.93 6.21
CA ILE A 110 -3.62 -22.67 7.25
C ILE A 110 -2.40 -21.97 6.65
N LEU A 111 -1.86 -22.47 5.54
CA LEU A 111 -0.70 -21.87 4.88
C LEU A 111 -1.01 -20.49 4.31
N THR A 112 -2.23 -20.25 3.82
CA THR A 112 -2.67 -18.92 3.36
C THR A 112 -2.73 -17.93 4.51
N PHE A 113 -3.25 -18.34 5.68
CA PHE A 113 -3.21 -17.52 6.89
C PHE A 113 -1.77 -17.19 7.30
N LEU A 114 -0.92 -18.21 7.41
CA LEU A 114 0.48 -18.05 7.82
C LEU A 114 1.27 -17.20 6.82
N LEU A 115 1.00 -17.36 5.53
CA LEU A 115 1.59 -16.54 4.48
C LEU A 115 1.28 -15.08 4.74
N ALA A 116 0.00 -14.71 4.91
CA ALA A 116 -0.40 -13.34 5.15
C ALA A 116 0.16 -12.79 6.48
N LEU A 117 0.13 -13.60 7.54
CA LEU A 117 0.68 -13.26 8.84
C LEU A 117 2.18 -12.90 8.76
N ILE A 118 2.95 -13.71 8.03
CA ILE A 118 4.40 -13.51 7.91
C ILE A 118 4.73 -12.42 6.90
N ALA A 119 4.10 -12.45 5.72
CA ALA A 119 4.40 -11.52 4.62
C ALA A 119 3.99 -10.07 4.95
N GLU A 120 2.87 -9.86 5.64
CA GLU A 120 2.40 -8.50 5.94
C GLU A 120 3.16 -7.83 7.09
N ALA A 121 3.95 -8.60 7.87
CA ALA A 121 4.90 -8.02 8.82
C ALA A 121 6.00 -7.19 8.14
N PHE A 122 6.26 -7.42 6.84
CA PHE A 122 7.24 -6.69 6.05
C PHE A 122 6.91 -5.19 5.93
N ARG A 123 5.64 -4.82 5.74
CA ARG A 123 5.23 -3.44 5.42
C ARG A 123 5.60 -2.41 6.51
N PRO A 124 5.23 -2.60 7.79
CA PRO A 124 5.64 -1.67 8.84
C PRO A 124 7.16 -1.66 9.03
N ALA A 125 7.82 -2.81 8.91
CA ALA A 125 9.27 -2.93 9.04
C ALA A 125 10.02 -2.16 7.94
N ASN A 126 9.63 -2.32 6.67
CA ASN A 126 10.23 -1.59 5.55
C ASN A 126 9.97 -0.08 5.64
N SER A 127 8.78 0.31 6.08
CA SER A 127 8.42 1.72 6.27
C SER A 127 9.25 2.36 7.37
N THR A 128 9.47 1.66 8.50
CA THR A 128 10.35 2.12 9.58
C THR A 128 11.80 2.20 9.12
N ALA A 129 12.36 1.16 8.48
CA ALA A 129 13.73 1.20 7.97
C ALA A 129 13.96 2.39 7.04
N THR A 130 13.00 2.66 6.16
CA THR A 130 13.08 3.79 5.22
C THR A 130 13.05 5.13 5.94
N ALA A 131 12.20 5.29 6.95
CA ALA A 131 12.16 6.50 7.76
C ALA A 131 13.44 6.71 8.57
N ASP A 132 14.05 5.63 9.07
CA ASP A 132 15.25 5.66 9.91
C ASP A 132 16.48 6.08 9.11
N VAL A 133 16.61 5.63 7.86
CA VAL A 133 17.74 5.99 6.99
C VAL A 133 17.53 7.29 6.22
N SER A 134 16.31 7.86 6.24
CA SER A 134 15.97 9.06 5.48
C SER A 134 15.95 10.32 6.36
N PRO A 135 16.67 11.39 5.98
CA PRO A 135 16.51 12.71 6.58
C PRO A 135 15.03 13.16 6.55
N PRO A 136 14.52 13.84 7.59
CA PRO A 136 13.12 14.24 7.68
C PRO A 136 12.59 14.97 6.44
N GLU A 137 13.42 15.80 5.82
CA GLU A 137 13.11 16.60 4.63
C GLU A 137 12.97 15.75 3.36
N LEU A 138 13.65 14.60 3.32
CA LEU A 138 13.67 13.68 2.18
C LEU A 138 12.73 12.49 2.33
N ARG A 139 12.11 12.30 3.51
CA ARG A 139 11.16 11.20 3.76
C ARG A 139 10.04 11.10 2.71
N PRO A 140 9.38 12.19 2.28
CA PRO A 140 8.38 12.11 1.20
C PRO A 140 8.96 11.50 -0.09
N ARG A 141 10.16 11.91 -0.51
CA ARG A 141 10.85 11.36 -1.68
C ARG A 141 11.23 9.89 -1.48
N ALA A 142 11.68 9.53 -0.30
CA ALA A 142 12.05 8.15 0.02
C ALA A 142 10.85 7.21 -0.06
N PHE A 143 9.71 7.60 0.50
CA PHE A 143 8.47 6.82 0.41
C PHE A 143 7.89 6.79 -1.01
N ALA A 144 8.02 7.88 -1.77
CA ALA A 144 7.64 7.89 -3.18
C ALA A 144 8.53 6.95 -4.03
N LEU A 145 9.84 6.86 -3.74
CA LEU A 145 10.74 5.89 -4.39
C LEU A 145 10.36 4.44 -4.05
N LEU A 146 10.04 4.13 -2.79
CA LEU A 146 9.51 2.82 -2.42
C LEU A 146 8.22 2.50 -3.17
N ARG A 147 7.31 3.47 -3.28
CA ARG A 147 6.03 3.28 -3.96
C ARG A 147 6.20 3.07 -5.45
N LEU A 148 7.16 3.76 -6.07
CA LEU A 148 7.58 3.50 -7.44
C LEU A 148 8.02 2.05 -7.63
N ALA A 149 8.87 1.53 -6.72
CA ALA A 149 9.29 0.13 -6.74
C ALA A 149 8.11 -0.84 -6.60
N ILE A 150 7.14 -0.53 -5.72
CA ILE A 150 5.90 -1.33 -5.57
C ILE A 150 5.10 -1.35 -6.87
N ASN A 151 4.85 -0.19 -7.48
CA ASN A 151 4.06 -0.08 -8.72
C ASN A 151 4.73 -0.80 -9.89
N LEU A 152 6.05 -0.67 -10.03
CA LEU A 152 6.81 -1.41 -11.03
C LEU A 152 6.68 -2.93 -10.83
N GLY A 153 6.86 -3.41 -9.59
CA GLY A 153 6.70 -4.82 -9.26
C GLY A 153 5.28 -5.33 -9.53
N PHE A 154 4.26 -4.59 -9.10
CA PHE A 154 2.85 -4.95 -9.27
C PHE A 154 2.37 -4.85 -10.73
N THR A 155 3.10 -4.13 -11.58
CA THR A 155 2.85 -4.11 -13.04
C THR A 155 3.46 -5.34 -13.71
N ILE A 156 4.69 -5.70 -13.34
CA ILE A 156 5.44 -6.79 -13.99
C ILE A 156 4.97 -8.17 -13.48
N GLY A 157 4.72 -8.30 -12.18
CA GLY A 157 4.43 -9.57 -11.52
C GLY A 157 3.22 -10.30 -12.11
N PRO A 158 2.04 -9.68 -12.22
CA PRO A 158 0.86 -10.32 -12.80
C PRO A 158 1.06 -10.72 -14.27
N VAL A 159 1.81 -9.94 -15.06
CA VAL A 159 2.11 -10.29 -16.46
C VAL A 159 2.93 -11.58 -16.52
N VAL A 160 3.99 -11.67 -15.72
CA VAL A 160 4.81 -12.88 -15.62
C VAL A 160 3.99 -14.04 -15.05
N GLY A 161 3.18 -13.78 -14.03
CA GLY A 161 2.29 -14.77 -13.41
C GLY A 161 1.27 -15.35 -14.38
N GLY A 162 0.66 -14.53 -15.24
CA GLY A 162 -0.26 -15.02 -16.26
C GLY A 162 0.41 -15.98 -17.25
N LEU A 163 1.67 -15.73 -17.62
CA LEU A 163 2.45 -16.62 -18.49
C LEU A 163 2.78 -17.95 -17.79
N LEU A 164 3.10 -17.92 -16.49
CA LEU A 164 3.39 -19.09 -15.68
C LEU A 164 2.14 -19.93 -15.41
N ALA A 165 1.03 -19.29 -15.02
CA ALA A 165 -0.25 -19.93 -14.71
C ALA A 165 -0.82 -20.72 -15.90
N ARG A 166 -0.60 -20.23 -17.14
CA ARG A 166 -0.98 -20.98 -18.37
C ARG A 166 -0.31 -22.33 -18.49
N ARG A 167 0.86 -22.51 -17.88
CA ARG A 167 1.59 -23.79 -17.89
C ARG A 167 1.25 -24.62 -16.67
N ASN A 168 1.37 -24.03 -15.48
CA ASN A 168 1.12 -24.69 -14.20
C ASN A 168 1.03 -23.65 -13.08
N TYR A 169 -0.07 -23.65 -12.31
CA TYR A 169 -0.23 -22.76 -11.16
C TYR A 169 0.83 -22.96 -10.07
N ALA A 170 1.40 -24.17 -9.92
CA ALA A 170 2.50 -24.45 -9.00
C ALA A 170 3.72 -23.54 -9.24
N LEU A 171 3.97 -23.12 -10.48
CA LEU A 171 5.07 -22.23 -10.82
C LEU A 171 4.93 -20.85 -10.20
N LEU A 172 3.71 -20.38 -9.94
CA LEU A 172 3.46 -19.10 -9.27
C LEU A 172 4.07 -19.12 -7.87
N PHE A 173 3.77 -20.18 -7.12
CA PHE A 173 4.27 -20.37 -5.75
C PHE A 173 5.79 -20.50 -5.70
N TRP A 174 6.38 -21.25 -6.63
CA TRP A 174 7.83 -21.41 -6.71
C TRP A 174 8.53 -20.10 -7.04
N VAL A 175 8.05 -19.34 -8.02
CA VAL A 175 8.70 -18.10 -8.42
C VAL A 175 8.48 -17.00 -7.38
N ASP A 176 7.27 -16.83 -6.82
CA ASP A 176 7.04 -15.90 -5.70
C ASP A 176 7.94 -16.27 -4.51
N GLY A 177 8.00 -17.56 -4.17
CA GLY A 177 8.87 -18.05 -3.10
C GLY A 177 10.35 -17.74 -3.33
N ALA A 178 10.84 -18.01 -4.54
CA ALA A 178 12.22 -17.73 -4.93
C ALA A 178 12.53 -16.22 -4.91
N THR A 179 11.63 -15.37 -5.40
CA THR A 179 11.83 -13.90 -5.35
C THR A 179 11.84 -13.37 -3.92
N CYS A 180 11.01 -13.89 -3.01
CA CYS A 180 11.02 -13.51 -1.61
C CYS A 180 12.35 -13.90 -0.94
N ILE A 181 12.84 -15.12 -1.18
CA ILE A 181 14.14 -15.58 -0.68
C ILE A 181 15.29 -14.77 -1.30
N ALA A 182 15.22 -14.44 -2.58
CA ALA A 182 16.22 -13.60 -3.25
C ALA A 182 16.24 -12.19 -2.66
N ALA A 183 15.08 -11.59 -2.39
CA ALA A 183 14.98 -10.30 -1.71
C ALA A 183 15.56 -10.36 -0.28
N ALA A 184 15.30 -11.45 0.46
CA ALA A 184 15.88 -11.69 1.78
C ALA A 184 17.41 -11.81 1.71
N GLY A 185 17.93 -12.58 0.74
CA GLY A 185 19.37 -12.74 0.51
C GLY A 185 20.04 -11.42 0.17
N TYR A 186 19.47 -10.65 -0.75
CA TYR A 186 19.98 -9.32 -1.12
C TYR A 186 19.99 -8.36 0.09
N LEU A 187 18.89 -8.30 0.85
CA LEU A 187 18.80 -7.49 2.07
C LEU A 187 19.85 -7.93 3.10
N TYR A 188 20.03 -9.24 3.29
CA TYR A 188 21.02 -9.79 4.20
C TYR A 188 22.43 -9.36 3.79
N PHE A 189 22.80 -9.52 2.51
CA PHE A 189 24.16 -9.18 2.06
C PHE A 189 24.49 -7.69 2.23
N ILE A 190 23.52 -6.81 2.04
CA ILE A 190 23.71 -5.36 2.22
C ILE A 190 23.90 -5.01 3.69
N TYR A 191 23.05 -5.57 4.56
CA TYR A 191 23.05 -5.21 5.97
C TYR A 191 23.90 -6.14 6.85
N ARG A 192 24.54 -7.20 6.32
CA ARG A 192 25.24 -8.22 7.14
C ARG A 192 26.30 -7.65 8.10
N HIS A 193 26.95 -6.56 7.71
CA HIS A 193 27.96 -5.89 8.54
C HIS A 193 27.35 -4.90 9.54
N ASP A 194 26.14 -4.42 9.25
CA ASP A 194 25.38 -3.52 10.12
C ASP A 194 24.40 -4.29 11.03
N LEU A 195 24.05 -5.55 10.74
CA LEU A 195 23.11 -6.36 11.54
C LEU A 195 23.57 -6.56 13.00
N ALA A 196 24.89 -6.51 13.24
CA ALA A 196 25.53 -6.56 14.56
C ALA A 196 25.73 -5.16 15.19
N HIS A 197 25.72 -4.09 14.38
CA HIS A 197 25.97 -2.70 14.79
C HIS A 197 24.73 -1.80 14.74
N ILE A 198 23.57 -2.33 14.34
CA ILE A 198 22.26 -1.84 14.77
C ILE A 198 22.22 -2.10 16.28
N LYS A 199 22.96 -1.30 17.04
CA LYS A 199 22.67 -1.10 18.44
C LYS A 199 21.19 -0.74 18.44
N HIS A 200 20.40 -1.53 19.15
CA HIS A 200 19.40 -0.95 20.01
C HIS A 200 20.16 0.12 20.80
N ILE A 201 20.25 1.33 20.26
CA ILE A 201 20.49 2.50 21.09
C ILE A 201 19.33 2.38 22.07
N PRO A 202 19.58 2.13 23.37
CA PRO A 202 18.52 2.09 24.35
C PRO A 202 17.84 3.42 24.20
N ARG A 203 16.69 3.41 23.51
CA ARG A 203 15.99 4.63 23.19
C ARG A 203 15.54 5.11 24.55
N GLU A 204 16.04 6.28 24.99
CA GLU A 204 15.59 6.88 26.23
C GLU A 204 14.07 6.76 26.24
N THR A 205 13.54 6.08 27.25
CA THR A 205 12.12 5.97 27.56
C THR A 205 11.61 7.34 28.01
N LYS A 206 11.77 8.37 27.18
CA LYS A 206 10.89 9.52 27.25
C LYS A 206 9.49 8.97 27.02
N ALA A 207 8.53 9.44 27.81
CA ALA A 207 7.13 9.07 27.68
C ALA A 207 6.66 9.35 26.24
N ALA A 208 6.76 8.34 25.38
CA ALA A 208 6.43 8.46 23.98
C ALA A 208 4.90 8.32 23.86
N ARG A 209 4.25 9.34 23.30
CA ARG A 209 2.79 9.35 23.12
C ARG A 209 2.35 8.11 22.36
N LEU A 210 1.44 7.34 22.92
CA LEU A 210 0.91 6.16 22.26
C LEU A 210 -0.02 6.60 21.13
N PRO A 211 -0.05 5.88 19.99
CA PRO A 211 -0.86 6.31 18.86
C PRO A 211 -2.38 6.34 19.15
N TRP A 212 -2.87 5.48 20.05
CA TRP A 212 -4.27 5.50 20.50
C TRP A 212 -4.61 6.63 21.48
N THR A 213 -3.62 7.38 21.98
CA THR A 213 -3.84 8.60 22.77
C THR A 213 -3.58 9.87 21.94
N ASP A 214 -3.29 9.71 20.65
CA ASP A 214 -3.08 10.80 19.72
C ASP A 214 -4.34 11.13 18.91
N THR A 215 -5.16 12.04 19.44
CA THR A 215 -6.44 12.43 18.83
C THR A 215 -6.32 12.92 17.39
N ILE A 216 -5.29 13.71 17.08
CA ILE A 216 -5.07 14.20 15.71
C ILE A 216 -4.71 13.03 14.80
N TYR A 217 -3.87 12.12 15.27
CA TYR A 217 -3.52 10.92 14.51
C TYR A 217 -4.73 10.01 14.30
N LEU A 218 -5.57 9.80 15.32
CA LEU A 218 -6.80 9.02 15.21
C LEU A 218 -7.79 9.64 14.20
N LEU A 219 -7.92 10.97 14.17
CA LEU A 219 -8.71 11.66 13.14
C LEU A 219 -8.15 11.43 11.75
N VAL A 220 -6.82 11.49 11.58
CA VAL A 220 -6.17 11.16 10.30
C VAL A 220 -6.45 9.71 9.90
N LEU A 221 -6.30 8.75 10.81
CA LEU A 221 -6.62 7.34 10.54
C LEU A 221 -8.09 7.13 10.17
N PHE A 222 -9.02 7.82 10.84
CA PHE A 222 -10.43 7.77 10.50
C PHE A 222 -10.70 8.26 9.07
N LEU A 223 -10.09 9.38 8.66
CA LEU A 223 -10.22 9.87 7.29
C LEU A 223 -9.55 8.94 6.27
N LEU A 224 -8.39 8.38 6.62
CA LEU A 224 -7.66 7.43 5.78
C LEU A 224 -8.38 6.09 5.66
N PHE A 225 -9.16 5.68 6.64
CA PHE A 225 -10.02 4.50 6.55
C PHE A 225 -10.99 4.64 5.37
N PHE A 226 -11.68 5.77 5.26
CA PHE A 226 -12.57 6.05 4.13
C PHE A 226 -11.80 6.21 2.81
N SER A 227 -10.64 6.88 2.83
CA SER A 227 -9.77 6.96 1.65
C SER A 227 -9.36 5.58 1.15
N GLY A 228 -9.00 4.67 2.07
CA GLY A 228 -8.67 3.29 1.77
C GLY A 228 -9.88 2.55 1.20
N MET A 229 -11.08 2.76 1.77
CA MET A 229 -12.29 2.13 1.24
C MET A 229 -12.54 2.54 -0.21
N ILE A 230 -12.49 3.84 -0.52
CA ILE A 230 -12.63 4.35 -1.89
C ILE A 230 -11.56 3.75 -2.81
N PHE A 231 -10.31 3.72 -2.36
CA PHE A 231 -9.21 3.13 -3.13
C PHE A 231 -9.47 1.65 -3.47
N PHE A 232 -9.96 0.85 -2.53
CA PHE A 232 -10.30 -0.55 -2.80
C PHE A 232 -11.49 -0.73 -3.75
N GLN A 233 -12.37 0.26 -3.92
CA GLN A 233 -13.43 0.20 -4.93
C GLN A 233 -12.89 0.19 -6.36
N ILE A 234 -11.72 0.81 -6.60
CA ILE A 234 -11.04 0.83 -7.90
C ILE A 234 -10.71 -0.59 -8.37
N PHE A 235 -10.45 -1.52 -7.43
CA PHE A 235 -10.13 -2.91 -7.74
C PHE A 235 -11.34 -3.85 -7.73
N ASN A 236 -12.50 -3.41 -7.22
CA ASN A 236 -13.67 -4.27 -7.01
C ASN A 236 -14.85 -3.82 -7.89
N SER A 237 -15.57 -2.76 -7.48
CA SER A 237 -16.77 -2.32 -8.19
C SER A 237 -16.48 -1.56 -9.48
N TRP A 238 -15.32 -0.92 -9.62
CA TRP A 238 -15.00 -0.15 -10.83
C TRP A 238 -14.82 -1.03 -12.08
N PRO A 239 -14.02 -2.13 -12.08
CA PRO A 239 -13.93 -3.04 -13.23
C PRO A 239 -15.27 -3.72 -13.52
N LEU A 240 -16.04 -4.03 -12.47
CA LEU A 240 -17.36 -4.64 -12.57
C LEU A 240 -18.33 -3.71 -13.32
N ASP A 241 -18.38 -2.43 -12.94
CA ASP A 241 -19.24 -1.43 -13.55
C ASP A 241 -18.90 -1.23 -15.03
N LEU A 242 -17.62 -1.10 -15.36
CA LEU A 242 -17.16 -1.00 -16.75
C LEU A 242 -17.61 -2.17 -17.62
N LYS A 243 -17.58 -3.38 -17.07
CA LYS A 243 -18.02 -4.58 -17.79
C LYS A 243 -19.54 -4.62 -17.95
N GLN A 244 -20.29 -4.37 -16.88
CA GLN A 244 -21.74 -4.55 -16.85
C GLN A 244 -22.51 -3.39 -17.50
N ASN A 245 -22.13 -2.15 -17.22
CA ASN A 245 -22.88 -0.96 -17.62
C ASN A 245 -22.24 -0.20 -18.80
N TYR A 246 -20.93 -0.36 -19.02
CA TYR A 246 -20.22 0.29 -20.14
C TYR A 246 -19.85 -0.69 -21.26
N GLY A 247 -20.06 -1.99 -21.06
CA GLY A 247 -19.82 -3.03 -22.05
C GLY A 247 -18.35 -3.26 -22.40
N PHE A 248 -17.41 -2.83 -21.54
CA PHE A 248 -15.99 -3.02 -21.79
C PHE A 248 -15.58 -4.47 -21.59
N ILE A 249 -14.74 -4.97 -22.50
CA ILE A 249 -14.12 -6.30 -22.36
C ILE A 249 -12.81 -6.22 -21.57
N GLU A 250 -12.32 -7.36 -21.09
CA GLU A 250 -11.12 -7.45 -20.25
C GLU A 250 -9.88 -6.83 -20.90
N SER A 251 -9.76 -6.96 -22.24
CA SER A 251 -8.66 -6.37 -23.00
C SER A 251 -8.71 -4.84 -23.08
N GLN A 252 -9.83 -4.20 -22.72
CA GLN A 252 -9.97 -2.75 -22.60
C GLN A 252 -9.77 -2.27 -21.15
N ILE A 253 -10.24 -3.04 -20.16
CA ILE A 253 -10.10 -2.69 -18.74
C ILE A 253 -8.64 -2.78 -18.27
N GLY A 254 -7.91 -3.82 -18.70
CA GLY A 254 -6.50 -4.01 -18.34
C GLY A 254 -5.60 -2.81 -18.68
N PRO A 255 -5.63 -2.29 -19.92
CA PRO A 255 -4.87 -1.10 -20.29
C PRO A 255 -5.24 0.17 -19.49
N LEU A 256 -6.50 0.34 -19.07
CA LEU A 256 -6.88 1.46 -18.20
C LEU A 256 -6.20 1.37 -16.83
N MET A 257 -6.12 0.18 -16.24
CA MET A 257 -5.35 -0.06 -15.02
C MET A 257 -3.84 0.19 -15.24
N ALA A 258 -3.31 -0.16 -16.42
CA ALA A 258 -1.92 0.11 -16.77
C ALA A 258 -1.62 1.62 -16.88
N ILE A 259 -2.58 2.45 -17.30
CA ILE A 259 -2.43 3.91 -17.32
C ILE A 259 -2.12 4.44 -15.92
N ASN A 260 -2.81 3.96 -14.88
CA ASN A 260 -2.54 4.35 -13.49
C ASN A 260 -1.07 4.08 -13.13
N ALA A 261 -0.59 2.85 -13.33
CA ALA A 261 0.79 2.48 -13.02
C ALA A 261 1.81 3.33 -13.81
N ILE A 262 1.58 3.53 -15.12
CA ILE A 262 2.47 4.33 -15.98
C ILE A 262 2.51 5.79 -15.50
N VAL A 263 1.37 6.39 -15.16
CA VAL A 263 1.32 7.77 -14.67
C VAL A 263 2.06 7.90 -13.34
N ILE A 264 1.90 6.94 -12.42
CA ILE A 264 2.67 6.92 -11.16
C ILE A 264 4.17 6.85 -11.44
N ILE A 265 4.59 5.89 -12.27
CA ILE A 265 6.00 5.66 -12.60
C ILE A 265 6.65 6.91 -13.18
N LEU A 266 5.92 7.59 -14.07
CA LEU A 266 6.44 8.76 -14.75
C LEU A 266 6.42 10.01 -13.85
N PHE A 267 5.37 10.23 -13.07
CA PHE A 267 5.11 11.56 -12.50
C PHE A 267 5.18 11.66 -10.98
N GLU A 268 5.16 10.55 -10.22
CA GLU A 268 5.07 10.63 -8.76
C GLU A 268 6.24 11.38 -8.14
N MET A 269 7.47 10.94 -8.42
CA MET A 269 8.68 11.53 -7.83
C MET A 269 8.86 13.02 -8.21
N PRO A 270 8.76 13.41 -9.50
CA PRO A 270 8.77 14.82 -9.88
C PRO A 270 7.67 15.67 -9.21
N LEU A 271 6.47 15.12 -9.04
CA LEU A 271 5.35 15.80 -8.41
C LEU A 271 5.60 16.02 -6.93
N VAL A 272 6.00 14.97 -6.19
CA VAL A 272 6.31 15.04 -4.76
C VAL A 272 7.44 16.04 -4.52
N HIS A 273 8.51 15.98 -5.32
CA HIS A 273 9.64 16.92 -5.24
C HIS A 273 9.20 18.39 -5.34
N LYS A 274 8.32 18.70 -6.30
CA LYS A 274 7.84 20.07 -6.52
C LYS A 274 6.95 20.57 -5.37
N LEU A 275 6.32 19.65 -4.63
CA LEU A 275 5.30 19.94 -3.64
C LEU A 275 5.79 19.92 -2.19
N GLU A 276 7.05 19.59 -1.93
CA GLU A 276 7.64 19.54 -0.59
C GLU A 276 7.53 20.83 0.23
N ARG A 277 7.50 21.98 -0.44
CA ARG A 277 7.36 23.30 0.21
C ARG A 277 5.94 23.59 0.71
N TYR A 278 4.97 22.79 0.33
CA TYR A 278 3.57 23.00 0.69
C TYR A 278 3.20 22.19 1.94
N ASN A 279 2.11 22.58 2.59
CA ASN A 279 1.64 21.90 3.79
C ASN A 279 1.19 20.46 3.47
N PRO A 280 1.79 19.43 4.10
CA PRO A 280 1.53 18.03 3.76
C PRO A 280 0.09 17.62 4.06
N ILE A 281 -0.53 18.09 5.15
CA ILE A 281 -1.91 17.73 5.51
C ILE A 281 -2.90 18.25 4.47
N LYS A 282 -2.67 19.47 3.96
CA LYS A 282 -3.51 20.02 2.88
C LYS A 282 -3.39 19.22 1.60
N LEU A 283 -2.16 18.80 1.25
CA LEU A 283 -1.91 17.97 0.07
C LEU A 283 -2.51 16.57 0.23
N ILE A 284 -2.44 15.97 1.42
CA ILE A 284 -3.09 14.69 1.72
C ILE A 284 -4.61 14.82 1.53
N GLY A 285 -5.22 15.87 2.08
CA GLY A 285 -6.64 16.14 1.91
C GLY A 285 -7.04 16.35 0.45
N ALA A 286 -6.27 17.15 -0.31
CA ALA A 286 -6.50 17.34 -1.74
C ALA A 286 -6.34 16.03 -2.52
N GLY A 287 -5.35 15.20 -2.16
CA GLY A 287 -5.14 13.90 -2.76
C GLY A 287 -6.31 12.95 -2.53
N ALA A 288 -6.76 12.84 -1.28
CA ALA A 288 -7.91 12.02 -0.92
C ALA A 288 -9.21 12.48 -1.61
N PHE A 289 -9.41 13.78 -1.76
CA PHE A 289 -10.49 14.34 -2.57
C PHE A 289 -10.37 13.96 -4.05
N LEU A 290 -9.19 14.11 -4.65
CA LEU A 290 -8.98 13.78 -6.07
C LEU A 290 -9.20 12.28 -6.36
N ILE A 291 -8.86 11.40 -5.41
CA ILE A 291 -9.18 9.96 -5.53
C ILE A 291 -10.70 9.78 -5.64
N ALA A 292 -11.44 10.32 -4.66
CA ALA A 292 -12.90 10.21 -4.60
C ALA A 292 -13.57 10.87 -5.82
N PHE A 293 -13.14 12.07 -6.17
CA PHE A 293 -13.67 12.83 -7.30
C PHE A 293 -13.38 12.15 -8.64
N GLY A 294 -12.15 11.66 -8.84
CA GLY A 294 -11.78 10.94 -10.06
C GLY A 294 -12.68 9.73 -10.29
N VAL A 295 -12.84 8.88 -9.26
CA VAL A 295 -13.72 7.71 -9.35
C VAL A 295 -15.19 8.12 -9.51
N GLY A 296 -15.63 9.14 -8.77
CA GLY A 296 -16.99 9.66 -8.81
C GLY A 296 -17.41 10.38 -10.09
N LEU A 297 -16.45 10.73 -10.96
CA LEU A 297 -16.71 11.26 -12.31
C LEU A 297 -17.12 10.18 -13.33
N LEU A 298 -17.02 8.89 -12.97
CA LEU A 298 -17.31 7.79 -13.88
C LEU A 298 -18.72 7.89 -14.52
N PRO A 299 -19.82 8.17 -13.78
CA PRO A 299 -21.17 8.22 -14.36
C PRO A 299 -21.41 9.30 -15.43
N PHE A 300 -20.50 10.27 -15.57
CA PHE A 300 -20.68 11.43 -16.45
C PHE A 300 -20.22 11.19 -17.89
N GLY A 301 -19.65 10.03 -18.20
CA GLY A 301 -19.24 9.69 -19.57
C GLY A 301 -18.88 8.22 -19.73
N SER A 302 -19.16 7.67 -20.91
CA SER A 302 -18.97 6.24 -21.21
C SER A 302 -17.87 5.94 -22.24
N ALA A 303 -17.30 6.97 -22.86
CA ALA A 303 -16.22 6.81 -23.81
C ALA A 303 -14.94 6.30 -23.12
N TYR A 304 -14.18 5.45 -23.80
CA TYR A 304 -12.91 4.93 -23.29
C TYR A 304 -11.94 6.06 -22.88
N SER A 305 -11.90 7.16 -23.64
CA SER A 305 -11.09 8.34 -23.31
C SER A 305 -11.55 9.06 -22.04
N TRP A 306 -12.86 9.07 -21.75
CA TRP A 306 -13.41 9.62 -20.51
C TRP A 306 -12.99 8.77 -19.31
N VAL A 307 -13.11 7.44 -19.43
CA VAL A 307 -12.66 6.52 -18.38
C VAL A 307 -11.15 6.62 -18.15
N ALA A 308 -10.35 6.75 -19.22
CA ALA A 308 -8.91 7.00 -19.07
C ALA A 308 -8.62 8.34 -18.36
N PHE A 309 -9.43 9.37 -18.61
CA PHE A 309 -9.31 10.65 -17.92
C PHE A 309 -9.63 10.56 -16.42
N THR A 310 -10.68 9.84 -16.02
CA THR A 310 -11.00 9.62 -14.60
C THR A 310 -9.88 8.86 -13.87
N VAL A 311 -9.27 7.87 -14.55
CA VAL A 311 -8.09 7.15 -14.06
C VAL A 311 -6.95 8.12 -13.74
N VAL A 312 -6.63 9.02 -14.66
CA VAL A 312 -5.55 10.00 -14.46
C VAL A 312 -5.84 10.91 -13.25
N ILE A 313 -7.08 11.34 -13.06
CA ILE A 313 -7.47 12.20 -11.92
C ILE A 313 -7.22 11.50 -10.58
N TRP A 314 -7.77 10.30 -10.38
CA TRP A 314 -7.56 9.62 -9.10
C TRP A 314 -6.10 9.25 -8.89
N THR A 315 -5.37 8.97 -9.98
CA THR A 315 -3.93 8.65 -9.91
C THR A 315 -3.12 9.84 -9.40
N ILE A 316 -3.45 11.07 -9.81
CA ILE A 316 -2.86 12.28 -9.23
C ILE A 316 -3.18 12.36 -7.73
N GLY A 317 -4.41 12.03 -7.34
CA GLY A 317 -4.81 11.96 -5.94
C GLY A 317 -3.97 10.98 -5.12
N GLU A 318 -3.70 9.78 -5.65
CA GLU A 318 -2.83 8.77 -5.03
C GLU A 318 -1.38 9.27 -4.85
N MET A 319 -0.83 9.93 -5.87
CA MET A 319 0.51 10.54 -5.82
C MET A 319 0.64 11.62 -4.74
N LEU A 320 -0.43 12.31 -4.38
CA LEU A 320 -0.44 13.28 -3.30
C LEU A 320 -0.69 12.64 -1.93
N CYS A 321 -1.66 11.72 -1.84
CA CYS A 321 -2.13 11.20 -0.56
C CYS A 321 -1.11 10.27 0.11
N PHE A 322 -0.79 9.13 -0.52
CA PHE A 322 -0.09 8.03 0.14
C PHE A 322 1.36 8.30 0.59
N PRO A 323 2.24 8.95 -0.19
CA PRO A 323 3.63 9.12 0.22
C PRO A 323 3.73 10.18 1.33
N LEU A 324 2.86 11.19 1.28
CA LEU A 324 2.79 12.25 2.28
C LEU A 324 2.18 11.77 3.60
N VAL A 325 1.20 10.85 3.56
CA VAL A 325 0.65 10.22 4.77
C VAL A 325 1.74 9.49 5.54
N ILE A 326 2.51 8.63 4.87
CA ILE A 326 3.56 7.86 5.55
C ILE A 326 4.64 8.79 6.09
N ALA A 327 5.02 9.83 5.34
CA ALA A 327 5.95 10.85 5.82
C ALA A 327 5.41 11.64 7.03
N PHE A 328 4.12 12.00 7.02
CA PHE A 328 3.45 12.65 8.15
C PHE A 328 3.51 11.77 9.41
N ILE A 329 3.20 10.48 9.27
CA ILE A 329 3.24 9.52 10.38
C ILE A 329 4.66 9.35 10.92
N ALA A 330 5.64 9.23 10.01
CA ALA A 330 7.06 9.12 10.38
C ALA A 330 7.58 10.36 11.10
N ASN A 331 7.07 11.55 10.77
CA ASN A 331 7.43 12.82 11.41
C ASN A 331 6.65 13.09 12.72
N ARG A 332 5.44 12.54 12.86
CA ARG A 332 4.63 12.67 14.08
C ARG A 332 5.03 11.68 15.16
N SER A 333 5.58 10.54 14.78
CA SER A 333 6.11 9.52 15.69
C SER A 333 7.56 9.81 16.08
N SER A 334 7.91 9.44 17.31
CA SER A 334 9.29 9.33 17.76
C SER A 334 9.92 8.06 17.21
N ASP A 335 11.25 7.94 17.30
CA ASP A 335 11.92 6.71 16.91
C ASP A 335 11.35 5.49 17.67
N VAL A 336 11.04 5.65 18.96
CA VAL A 336 10.60 4.56 19.88
C VAL A 336 9.23 3.96 19.56
N ASN A 337 8.30 4.76 19.04
CA ASN A 337 6.91 4.36 18.83
C ASN A 337 6.51 4.33 17.34
N ARG A 338 7.46 4.53 16.43
CA ARG A 338 7.22 4.57 14.99
C ARG A 338 6.60 3.27 14.45
N GLY A 339 7.08 2.10 14.89
CA GLY A 339 6.50 0.82 14.50
C GLY A 339 5.03 0.69 14.89
N LYS A 340 4.66 1.11 16.11
CA LYS A 340 3.24 1.17 16.55
C LYS A 340 2.39 2.11 15.69
N TYR A 341 2.88 3.31 15.36
CA TYR A 341 2.14 4.23 14.49
C TYR A 341 1.93 3.63 13.09
N LEU A 342 3.01 3.18 12.43
CA LEU A 342 2.92 2.57 11.09
C LEU A 342 2.12 1.27 11.08
N GLY A 343 2.15 0.51 12.19
CA GLY A 343 1.31 -0.66 12.42
C GLY A 343 -0.19 -0.29 12.45
N MET A 344 -0.58 0.75 13.19
CA MET A 344 -1.98 1.22 13.20
C MET A 344 -2.43 1.73 11.83
N PHE A 345 -1.57 2.44 11.09
CA PHE A 345 -1.87 2.88 9.73
C PHE A 345 -2.11 1.69 8.79
N SER A 346 -1.24 0.69 8.87
CA SER A 346 -1.36 -0.51 8.06
C SER A 346 -2.60 -1.32 8.46
N PHE A 347 -2.93 -1.40 9.75
CA PHE A 347 -4.19 -1.98 10.26
C PHE A 347 -5.42 -1.26 9.68
N THR A 348 -5.44 0.07 9.71
CA THR A 348 -6.52 0.88 9.12
C THR A 348 -6.73 0.53 7.65
N PHE A 349 -5.65 0.38 6.88
CA PHE A 349 -5.73 0.02 5.47
C PHE A 349 -6.23 -1.42 5.26
N SER A 350 -5.78 -2.38 6.08
CA SER A 350 -6.29 -3.75 6.06
C SER A 350 -7.78 -3.80 6.42
N LEU A 351 -8.23 -2.99 7.37
CA LEU A 351 -9.66 -2.88 7.71
C LEU A 351 -10.47 -2.31 6.55
N SER A 352 -9.96 -1.28 5.86
CA SER A 352 -10.57 -0.76 4.64
C SER A 352 -10.69 -1.83 3.55
N MET A 353 -9.65 -2.67 3.39
CA MET A 353 -9.63 -3.77 2.41
C MET A 353 -10.72 -4.80 2.66
N VAL A 354 -11.00 -5.10 3.94
CA VAL A 354 -12.02 -6.08 4.34
C VAL A 354 -13.43 -5.51 4.17
N ILE A 355 -13.67 -4.28 4.63
CA ILE A 355 -15.02 -3.70 4.66
C ILE A 355 -15.45 -3.19 3.27
N SER A 356 -14.52 -2.64 2.49
CA SER A 356 -14.85 -1.95 1.24
C SER A 356 -15.56 -2.83 0.21
N PRO A 357 -15.06 -4.02 -0.19
CA PRO A 357 -15.70 -4.82 -1.24
C PRO A 357 -17.13 -5.20 -0.87
N SER A 358 -17.37 -5.61 0.39
CA SER A 358 -18.70 -6.00 0.86
C SER A 358 -19.69 -4.83 0.89
N LEU A 359 -19.28 -3.68 1.42
CA LEU A 359 -20.16 -2.51 1.48
C LEU A 359 -20.41 -1.94 0.07
N GLY A 360 -19.38 -1.87 -0.77
CA GLY A 360 -19.49 -1.38 -2.14
C GLY A 360 -20.40 -2.24 -3.00
N ALA A 361 -20.25 -3.56 -2.93
CA ALA A 361 -21.13 -4.50 -3.63
C ALA A 361 -22.58 -4.37 -3.14
N TRP A 362 -22.81 -4.30 -1.83
CA TRP A 362 -24.17 -4.15 -1.29
C TRP A 362 -24.85 -2.86 -1.76
N VAL A 363 -24.14 -1.72 -1.76
CA VAL A 363 -24.67 -0.45 -2.29
C VAL A 363 -24.93 -0.56 -3.79
N TYR A 364 -23.98 -1.13 -4.53
CA TYR A 364 -24.07 -1.31 -5.98
C TYR A 364 -25.29 -2.16 -6.38
N GLU A 365 -25.53 -3.28 -5.70
CA GLU A 365 -26.65 -4.20 -6.00
C GLU A 365 -28.00 -3.63 -5.54
N THR A 366 -28.05 -3.00 -4.37
CA THR A 366 -29.32 -2.53 -3.76
C THR A 366 -29.79 -1.21 -4.34
N TYR A 367 -28.86 -0.27 -4.57
CA TYR A 367 -29.17 1.11 -4.96
C TYR A 367 -28.58 1.52 -6.32
N GLY A 368 -27.84 0.62 -6.98
CA GLY A 368 -27.27 0.84 -8.30
C GLY A 368 -25.88 1.51 -8.29
N PRO A 369 -25.17 1.45 -9.43
CA PRO A 369 -23.82 2.00 -9.60
C PRO A 369 -23.75 3.52 -9.38
N THR A 370 -24.71 4.27 -9.94
CA THR A 370 -24.75 5.74 -9.84
C THR A 370 -24.77 6.20 -8.38
N THR A 371 -25.53 5.51 -7.53
CA THR A 371 -25.61 5.82 -6.10
C THR A 371 -24.28 5.59 -5.39
N LEU A 372 -23.57 4.49 -5.70
CA LEU A 372 -22.24 4.22 -5.17
C LEU A 372 -21.26 5.35 -5.52
N TRP A 373 -21.18 5.72 -6.81
CA TRP A 373 -20.23 6.72 -7.29
C TRP A 373 -20.50 8.13 -6.76
N HIS A 374 -21.77 8.54 -6.69
CA HIS A 374 -22.13 9.83 -6.06
C HIS A 374 -21.85 9.85 -4.56
N SER A 375 -22.10 8.73 -3.86
CA SER A 375 -21.77 8.61 -2.43
C SER A 375 -20.28 8.77 -2.19
N ILE A 376 -19.44 8.19 -3.06
CA ILE A 376 -17.98 8.36 -3.03
C ILE A 376 -17.59 9.82 -3.25
N SER A 377 -18.18 10.52 -4.22
CA SER A 377 -17.94 11.96 -4.45
C SER A 377 -18.24 12.81 -3.22
N ILE A 378 -19.40 12.58 -2.59
CA ILE A 378 -19.82 13.29 -1.38
C ILE A 378 -18.84 13.01 -0.23
N LEU A 379 -18.46 11.74 -0.04
CA LEU A 379 -17.49 11.34 0.96
C LEU A 379 -16.13 12.00 0.74
N GLY A 380 -15.71 12.17 -0.51
CA GLY A 380 -14.50 12.93 -0.88
C GLY A 380 -14.51 14.38 -0.37
N ILE A 381 -15.64 15.08 -0.50
CA ILE A 381 -15.81 16.47 -0.03
C ILE A 381 -15.76 16.53 1.50
N VAL A 382 -16.43 15.57 2.17
CA VAL A 382 -16.42 15.44 3.63
C VAL A 382 -15.00 15.19 4.13
N MET A 383 -14.26 14.29 3.47
CA MET A 383 -12.88 13.98 3.82
C MET A 383 -11.94 15.18 3.64
N TYR A 384 -12.07 15.92 2.53
CA TYR A 384 -11.30 17.14 2.32
C TYR A 384 -11.50 18.13 3.47
N SER A 385 -12.76 18.37 3.85
CA SER A 385 -13.13 19.23 4.97
C SER A 385 -12.53 18.73 6.29
N GLY A 386 -12.58 17.41 6.52
CA GLY A 386 -11.96 16.76 7.66
C GLY A 386 -10.44 17.00 7.73
N PHE A 387 -9.72 16.87 6.60
CA PHE A 387 -8.29 17.15 6.55
C PHE A 387 -7.96 18.64 6.74
N MET A 388 -8.83 19.55 6.32
CA MET A 388 -8.68 20.98 6.63
C MET A 388 -8.82 21.26 8.14
N ILE A 389 -9.75 20.58 8.81
CA ILE A 389 -9.89 20.65 10.29
C ILE A 389 -8.63 20.09 10.97
N VAL A 390 -8.17 18.91 10.55
CA VAL A 390 -6.91 18.32 11.05
C VAL A 390 -5.74 19.30 10.89
N ASN A 391 -5.64 19.97 9.74
CA ASN A 391 -4.60 20.96 9.51
C ASN A 391 -4.68 22.12 10.52
N GLN A 392 -5.87 22.63 10.84
CA GLN A 392 -6.04 23.67 11.86
C GLN A 392 -5.63 23.17 13.25
N LEU A 393 -6.01 21.93 13.60
CA LEU A 393 -5.64 21.32 14.89
C LEU A 393 -4.12 21.15 15.03
N VAL A 394 -3.43 20.74 13.97
CA VAL A 394 -1.96 20.63 13.96
C VAL A 394 -1.28 21.98 14.09
N ILE A 395 -1.80 23.03 13.44
CA ILE A 395 -1.28 24.40 13.62
C ILE A 395 -1.45 24.84 15.08
N ARG A 396 -2.62 24.60 15.67
CA ARG A 396 -2.91 24.95 17.07
C ARG A 396 -2.02 24.18 18.05
N GLU A 397 -1.80 22.88 17.84
CA GLU A 397 -0.89 22.05 18.65
C GLU A 397 0.53 22.63 18.66
N LYS A 398 1.04 23.09 17.51
CA LYS A 398 2.37 23.72 17.40
C LYS A 398 2.48 25.06 18.13
N VAL A 399 1.46 25.90 18.06
CA VAL A 399 1.44 27.20 18.75
C VAL A 399 1.48 26.99 20.27
N LEU A 400 0.64 26.10 20.79
CA LEU A 400 0.60 25.79 22.23
C LEU A 400 1.92 25.21 22.76
N GLN A 401 2.64 24.44 21.94
CA GLN A 401 3.96 23.92 22.29
C GLN A 401 5.04 25.00 22.32
N THR A 402 4.88 26.08 21.54
CA THR A 402 5.84 27.19 21.48
C THR A 402 5.60 28.23 22.57
N GLU A 403 4.34 28.40 23.01
CA GLU A 403 3.96 29.31 24.11
C GLU A 403 4.17 28.70 25.51
N GLY A 404 4.31 27.37 25.60
CA GLY A 404 4.55 26.64 26.85
C GLY A 404 6.02 26.35 27.17
N THR A 405 6.96 26.76 26.32
CA THR A 405 8.41 26.74 26.52
C THR A 405 8.93 28.14 26.75
#